data_AF-A0A221I015-F1
#
_entry.id   AF-A0A221I015-F1
#
_cell.length_a   1.000
_cell.length_b   1.000
_cell.length_c   1.000
_cell.angle_alpha   90.00
_cell.angle_beta   90.00
_cell.angle_gamma   90.00
#
_symmetry.space_group_name_H-M   'P 1'
#
loop_
_entity.id
_entity.type
_entity.pdbx_description
1 polymer ?
#
loop_
_entity_poly.entity_id
_entity_poly.type
_entity_poly.pdbx_seq_one_letter_code
_entity_poly.pdbx_strand_id
1 'polypeptide(L)'
;MSGLRNEVLEASIRILGPATRQVLSTRLDSRKVLLSPEGLRRDWRGLAVQAEIDEGSISSGKISDTECFFQKWRAKGGTVGELLKFLEAMDRFDVIDDTLEMIYGDYDKSQSEVGGLRTLSPPPIDQVSLYDQDILTRDDLRNLEAGRGLQHYDALVLHADAERDINFVQTLVEKLEGEYGLKLCLKDRDLVGGLQLETEAVVRVITERCSRVIVVLSPEFLASNMNRYFTGFAHALSVD
;
A
#
# COMPACT_ATOMS: atom_id res chain seq x y z
N MET A 1 17.91 25.02 -3.48
CA MET A 1 16.43 24.94 -3.60
C MET A 1 15.82 26.09 -4.41
N SER A 2 16.35 26.43 -5.60
CA SER A 2 15.72 27.39 -6.52
C SER A 2 15.23 26.63 -7.75
N GLY A 3 13.94 26.33 -7.83
CA GLY A 3 13.34 25.51 -8.88
C GLY A 3 12.27 24.52 -8.40
N LEU A 4 11.95 24.51 -7.11
CA LEU A 4 10.86 23.70 -6.58
C LEU A 4 9.51 24.29 -6.99
N ARG A 5 8.64 23.44 -7.54
CA ARG A 5 7.26 23.79 -7.88
C ARG A 5 6.46 23.95 -6.60
N ASN A 6 6.12 25.18 -6.22
CA ASN A 6 5.41 25.47 -4.96
C ASN A 6 4.08 24.72 -4.86
N GLU A 7 3.39 24.55 -5.98
CA GLU A 7 2.14 23.79 -6.07
C GLU A 7 2.31 22.31 -5.73
N VAL A 8 3.47 21.72 -6.01
CA VAL A 8 3.79 20.33 -5.67
C VAL A 8 4.05 20.20 -4.17
N LEU A 9 4.68 21.21 -3.54
CA LEU A 9 5.01 21.17 -2.12
C LEU A 9 3.77 21.09 -1.23
N GLU A 10 2.68 21.74 -1.63
CA GLU A 10 1.41 21.73 -0.89
C GLU A 10 0.58 20.46 -1.15
N ALA A 11 0.98 19.63 -2.12
CA ALA A 11 0.26 18.43 -2.47
C ALA A 11 0.38 17.36 -1.38
N SER A 12 -0.71 16.60 -1.18
CA SER A 12 -0.73 15.49 -0.23
C SER A 12 0.26 14.39 -0.64
N ILE A 13 0.94 13.78 0.33
CA ILE A 13 1.84 12.64 0.12
C ILE A 13 1.16 11.40 -0.51
N ARG A 14 -0.17 11.42 -0.59
CA ARG A 14 -0.97 10.39 -1.29
C ARG A 14 -0.72 10.35 -2.79
N ILE A 15 -0.29 11.47 -3.40
CA ILE A 15 -0.03 11.52 -4.84
C ILE A 15 1.13 10.62 -5.26
N LEU A 16 2.05 10.29 -4.33
CA LEU A 16 3.24 9.51 -4.65
C LEU A 16 2.85 8.13 -5.20
N GLY A 17 3.23 7.89 -6.46
CA GLY A 17 2.96 6.65 -7.18
C GLY A 17 3.82 5.49 -6.69
N PRO A 18 3.48 4.24 -7.06
CA PRO A 18 4.19 3.05 -6.61
C PRO A 18 5.70 3.07 -6.93
N ALA A 19 6.08 3.52 -8.13
CA ALA A 19 7.49 3.60 -8.54
C ALA A 19 8.29 4.57 -7.65
N THR A 20 7.74 5.75 -7.37
CA THR A 20 8.35 6.75 -6.49
C THR A 20 8.53 6.20 -5.09
N ARG A 21 7.51 5.54 -4.54
CA ARG A 21 7.57 4.90 -3.22
C ARG A 21 8.58 3.76 -3.15
N GLN A 22 8.73 2.98 -4.22
CA GLN A 22 9.71 1.90 -4.29
C GLN A 22 11.15 2.42 -4.26
N VAL A 23 11.45 3.51 -4.97
CA VAL A 23 12.77 4.15 -4.93
C VAL A 23 13.04 4.72 -3.55
N LEU A 24 12.08 5.44 -2.96
CA LEU A 24 12.19 5.96 -1.59
C LEU A 24 12.48 4.83 -0.59
N SER A 25 11.74 3.73 -0.67
CA SER A 25 11.94 2.54 0.17
C SER A 25 13.33 1.94 0.03
N THR A 26 13.78 1.74 -1.21
CA THR A 26 15.13 1.23 -1.51
C THR A 26 16.22 2.12 -0.91
N ARG A 27 16.02 3.45 -0.93
CA ARG A 27 16.99 4.43 -0.43
C ARG A 27 16.97 4.62 1.08
N LEU A 28 15.85 4.34 1.75
CA LEU A 28 15.60 4.69 3.16
C LEU A 28 15.47 3.48 4.09
N ASP A 29 15.22 2.26 3.57
CA ASP A 29 15.23 1.04 4.37
C ASP A 29 16.65 0.61 4.76
N SER A 30 17.64 0.99 3.96
CA SER A 30 19.05 0.72 4.27
C SER A 30 19.48 1.49 5.52
N ARG A 31 19.73 0.76 6.62
CA ARG A 31 20.14 1.34 7.89
C ARG A 31 21.40 2.20 7.72
N LYS A 32 21.33 3.46 8.17
CA LYS A 32 22.49 4.37 8.21
C LYS A 32 22.97 4.53 9.65
N VAL A 33 24.27 4.34 9.87
CA VAL A 33 24.89 4.46 11.19
C VAL A 33 25.19 5.92 11.53
N LEU A 34 25.56 6.71 10.51
CA LEU A 34 25.87 8.13 10.68
C LEU A 34 24.58 8.94 10.80
N LEU A 35 24.56 9.85 11.77
CA LEU A 35 23.50 10.82 11.97
C LEU A 35 23.73 12.04 11.07
N SER A 36 22.68 12.83 10.84
CA SER A 36 22.81 14.17 10.26
C SER A 36 23.50 15.12 11.26
N PRO A 37 23.95 16.30 10.83
CA PRO A 37 24.49 17.33 11.73
C PRO A 37 23.55 17.70 12.89
N GLU A 38 22.24 17.60 12.67
CA GLU A 38 21.16 17.85 13.64
C GLU A 38 20.89 16.65 14.56
N GLY A 39 21.66 15.56 14.42
CA GLY A 39 21.50 14.35 15.22
C GLY A 39 20.37 13.42 14.76
N LEU A 40 19.80 13.66 13.57
CA LEU A 40 18.72 12.82 13.03
C LEU A 40 19.28 11.56 12.36
N ARG A 41 18.54 10.46 12.43
CA ARG A 41 18.87 9.26 11.65
C ARG A 41 18.57 9.50 10.19
N ARG A 42 19.40 8.94 9.32
CA ARG A 42 19.36 9.17 7.87
C ARG A 42 18.62 8.08 7.08
N ASP A 43 17.82 7.29 7.78
CA ASP A 43 16.93 6.23 7.26
C ASP A 43 15.47 6.51 7.65
N TRP A 44 14.55 5.60 7.32
CA TRP A 44 13.10 5.75 7.58
C TRP A 44 12.75 6.20 9.01
N ARG A 45 13.61 5.86 9.99
CA ARG A 45 13.37 6.18 11.39
C ARG A 45 13.53 7.67 11.67
N GLY A 46 14.37 8.37 10.90
CA GLY A 46 14.45 9.83 10.89
C GLY A 46 13.17 10.48 10.38
N LEU A 47 12.52 9.87 9.38
CA LEU A 47 11.20 10.32 8.91
C LEU A 47 10.12 10.09 9.97
N ALA A 48 10.13 8.92 10.61
CA ALA A 48 9.17 8.58 11.66
C ALA A 48 9.20 9.57 12.83
N VAL A 49 10.40 9.90 13.32
CA VAL A 49 10.58 10.90 14.40
C VAL A 49 10.04 12.27 13.98
N GLN A 50 10.39 12.74 12.77
CA GLN A 50 9.97 14.05 12.29
C GLN A 50 8.46 14.14 12.02
N ALA A 51 7.83 13.04 11.60
CA ALA A 51 6.38 12.94 11.40
C ALA A 51 5.59 12.57 12.67
N GLU A 52 6.26 12.49 13.82
CA GLU A 52 5.71 12.06 15.11
C GLU A 52 4.97 10.71 15.03
N ILE A 53 5.51 9.76 14.25
CA ILE A 53 4.97 8.41 14.12
C ILE A 53 5.80 7.47 14.99
N ASP A 54 5.11 6.68 15.81
CA ASP A 54 5.75 5.68 16.67
C ASP A 54 6.51 4.63 15.84
N GLU A 55 7.81 4.53 16.07
CA GLU A 55 8.70 3.60 15.37
C GLU A 55 8.34 2.13 15.61
N GLY A 56 7.90 1.79 16.82
CA GLY A 56 7.47 0.43 17.16
C GLY A 56 6.28 -0.02 16.32
N SER A 57 5.45 0.94 15.88
CA SER A 57 4.31 0.66 15.03
C SER A 57 4.68 0.43 13.55
N ILE A 58 5.87 0.83 13.11
CA ILE A 58 6.35 0.74 11.71
C ILE A 58 7.14 -0.55 11.47
N SER A 59 7.96 -0.96 12.44
CA SER A 59 8.81 -2.15 12.28
C SER A 59 7.96 -3.42 12.23
N SER A 60 7.70 -3.90 11.01
CA SER A 60 6.83 -5.06 10.78
C SER A 60 7.63 -6.34 10.50
N GLY A 61 8.90 -6.22 10.11
CA GLY A 61 9.76 -7.34 9.68
C GLY A 61 9.35 -8.00 8.36
N LYS A 62 8.18 -7.66 7.81
CA LYS A 62 7.55 -8.35 6.67
C LYS A 62 7.41 -7.47 5.42
N ILE A 63 7.38 -6.16 5.60
CA ILE A 63 7.22 -5.15 4.56
C ILE A 63 8.34 -4.10 4.75
N SER A 64 8.71 -3.40 3.68
CA SER A 64 9.53 -2.20 3.76
C SER A 64 9.04 -1.28 4.89
N ASP A 65 9.94 -0.98 5.83
CA ASP A 65 9.64 -0.08 6.94
C ASP A 65 9.29 1.33 6.41
N THR A 66 9.93 1.76 5.33
CA THR A 66 9.63 3.02 4.63
C THR A 66 8.22 3.02 4.04
N GLU A 67 7.79 1.92 3.41
CA GLU A 67 6.42 1.81 2.90
C GLU A 67 5.39 1.82 4.03
N CYS A 68 5.66 1.10 5.12
CA CYS A 68 4.80 1.11 6.31
C CYS A 68 4.72 2.53 6.95
N PHE A 69 5.84 3.26 6.97
CA PHE A 69 5.87 4.66 7.36
C PHE A 69 4.94 5.50 6.46
N PHE A 70 5.08 5.41 5.13
CA PHE A 70 4.25 6.20 4.20
C PHE A 70 2.77 5.88 4.35
N GLN A 71 2.42 4.61 4.57
CA GLN A 71 1.05 4.20 4.81
C GLN A 71 0.43 4.92 6.03
N LYS A 72 1.15 4.96 7.14
CA LYS A 72 0.69 5.65 8.36
C LYS A 72 0.67 7.17 8.18
N TRP A 73 1.69 7.71 7.51
CA TRP A 73 1.83 9.15 7.34
C TRP A 73 0.77 9.73 6.39
N ARG A 74 0.32 8.95 5.40
CA ARG A 74 -0.84 9.27 4.55
C ARG A 74 -2.14 9.46 5.32
N ALA A 75 -2.31 8.78 6.45
CA ALA A 75 -3.47 8.94 7.32
C ALA A 75 -3.40 10.23 8.15
N LYS A 76 -2.19 10.64 8.56
CA LYS A 76 -1.93 11.93 9.23
C LYS A 76 -2.01 13.14 8.29
N GLY A 77 -2.01 12.92 6.98
CA GLY A 77 -2.19 13.99 5.99
C GLY A 77 -0.92 14.75 5.66
N GLY A 78 0.25 14.11 5.71
CA GLY A 78 1.51 14.75 5.35
C GLY A 78 1.56 15.26 3.91
N THR A 79 2.43 16.22 3.65
CA THR A 79 2.62 16.84 2.32
C THR A 79 3.97 16.47 1.70
N VAL A 80 4.08 16.66 0.38
CA VAL A 80 5.35 16.49 -0.33
C VAL A 80 6.39 17.50 0.16
N GLY A 81 5.99 18.74 0.47
CA GLY A 81 6.87 19.75 1.02
C GLY A 81 7.45 19.37 2.38
N GLU A 82 6.65 18.73 3.25
CA GLU A 82 7.15 18.15 4.50
C GLU A 82 8.15 17.02 4.24
N LEU A 83 7.88 16.14 3.27
CA LEU A 83 8.80 15.04 2.93
C LEU A 83 10.17 15.59 2.54
N LEU A 84 10.20 16.58 1.64
CA LEU A 84 11.44 17.16 1.17
C LEU A 84 12.21 17.87 2.29
N LYS A 85 11.50 18.58 3.18
CA LYS A 85 12.11 19.19 4.38
C LYS A 85 12.68 18.14 5.33
N PHE A 86 11.97 17.02 5.53
CA PHE A 86 12.46 15.95 6.39
C PHE A 86 13.70 15.29 5.82
N LEU A 87 13.75 15.07 4.50
CA LEU A 87 14.94 14.54 3.81
C LEU A 87 16.11 15.50 3.88
N GLU A 88 15.89 16.81 3.72
CA GLU A 88 16.92 17.84 3.86
C GLU A 88 17.48 17.89 5.29
N ALA A 89 16.62 17.86 6.31
CA ALA A 89 17.05 17.82 7.72
C ALA A 89 17.81 16.53 8.08
N MET A 90 17.57 15.45 7.33
CA MET A 90 18.33 14.19 7.44
C MET A 90 19.60 14.18 6.58
N ASP A 91 19.98 15.31 5.96
CA ASP A 91 21.10 15.41 5.03
C ASP A 91 20.99 14.41 3.86
N ARG A 92 19.76 14.05 3.43
CA ARG A 92 19.49 13.08 2.35
C ARG A 92 19.17 13.77 1.02
N PHE A 93 20.06 14.66 0.59
CA PHE A 93 19.97 15.33 -0.72
C PHE A 93 20.02 14.35 -1.89
N ASP A 94 20.74 13.23 -1.74
CA ASP A 94 20.80 12.15 -2.73
C ASP A 94 19.41 11.59 -3.06
N VAL A 95 18.56 11.43 -2.04
CA VAL A 95 17.20 10.90 -2.22
C VAL A 95 16.31 11.92 -2.89
N ILE A 96 16.47 13.19 -2.53
CA ILE A 96 15.71 14.28 -3.13
C ILE A 96 16.01 14.33 -4.63
N ASP A 97 17.28 14.38 -5.01
CA ASP A 97 17.72 14.47 -6.40
C ASP A 97 17.23 13.26 -7.22
N ASP A 98 17.29 12.05 -6.65
CA ASP A 98 16.85 10.82 -7.31
C ASP A 98 15.32 10.73 -7.51
N THR A 99 14.52 11.45 -6.70
CA THR A 99 13.05 11.25 -6.66
C THR A 99 12.25 12.45 -7.14
N LEU A 100 12.85 13.64 -7.23
CA LEU A 100 12.13 14.89 -7.49
C LEU A 100 11.37 14.89 -8.82
N GLU A 101 11.98 14.40 -9.90
CA GLU A 101 11.32 14.34 -11.22
C GLU A 101 10.13 13.37 -11.22
N MET A 102 10.25 12.24 -10.51
CA MET A 102 9.15 11.28 -10.39
C MET A 102 7.99 11.86 -9.59
N ILE A 103 8.29 12.59 -8.51
CA ILE A 103 7.30 13.29 -7.69
C ILE A 103 6.53 14.32 -8.54
N TYR A 104 7.22 15.05 -9.43
CA TYR A 104 6.56 15.96 -10.38
C TYR A 104 5.68 15.21 -11.37
N GLY A 105 6.16 14.10 -11.93
CA GLY A 105 5.37 13.25 -12.82
C GLY A 105 4.10 12.71 -12.14
N ASP A 106 4.21 12.32 -10.87
CA ASP A 106 3.08 11.84 -10.07
C ASP A 106 2.08 12.96 -9.76
N TYR A 107 2.57 14.17 -9.46
CA TYR A 107 1.72 15.36 -9.30
C TYR A 107 0.95 15.69 -10.58
N ASP A 108 1.61 15.76 -11.73
CA ASP A 108 0.96 16.12 -12.99
C ASP A 108 -0.09 15.08 -13.40
N LYS A 109 0.15 13.79 -13.15
CA LYS A 109 -0.86 12.74 -13.30
C LYS A 109 -2.08 13.00 -12.40
N SER A 110 -1.86 13.30 -11.11
CA SER A 110 -2.97 13.57 -10.17
C SER A 110 -3.82 14.78 -10.58
N GLN A 111 -3.21 15.80 -11.19
CA GLN A 111 -3.94 16.98 -11.68
C GLN A 111 -4.78 16.66 -12.93
N SER A 112 -4.27 15.82 -13.82
CA SER A 112 -5.00 15.38 -15.02
C SER A 112 -6.25 14.57 -14.69
N GLU A 113 -6.24 13.86 -13.56
CA GLU A 113 -7.38 13.06 -13.07
C GLU A 113 -8.45 13.93 -12.39
N VAL A 114 -8.06 15.00 -11.68
CA VAL A 114 -8.99 15.93 -11.01
C VAL A 114 -9.69 16.88 -12.01
N GLY A 115 -9.10 17.14 -13.17
CA GLY A 115 -9.70 17.94 -14.25
C GLY A 115 -10.78 17.23 -15.08
N GLY A 116 -11.01 15.93 -14.85
CA GLY A 116 -11.81 15.05 -15.72
C GLY A 116 -13.32 14.98 -15.47
N LEU A 117 -13.95 16.00 -14.86
CA LEU A 117 -15.41 16.06 -14.76
C LEU A 117 -16.01 16.92 -15.87
N ARG A 118 -16.79 16.26 -16.74
CA ARG A 118 -17.72 16.73 -17.78
C ARG A 118 -17.17 16.72 -19.22
N THR A 119 -17.17 15.55 -19.84
CA THR A 119 -17.80 15.43 -21.17
C THR A 119 -18.39 14.04 -21.35
N LEU A 120 -19.73 14.00 -21.46
CA LEU A 120 -20.47 12.83 -21.90
C LEU A 120 -20.11 12.55 -23.36
N SER A 121 -19.17 11.65 -23.59
CA SER A 121 -19.04 10.93 -24.84
C SER A 121 -18.43 9.57 -24.50
N PRO A 122 -19.10 8.45 -24.80
CA PRO A 122 -18.49 7.14 -24.62
C PRO A 122 -17.29 7.06 -25.58
N PRO A 123 -16.05 6.90 -25.07
CA PRO A 123 -14.94 6.62 -25.95
C PRO A 123 -15.06 5.18 -26.48
N PRO A 124 -14.49 4.90 -27.66
CA PRO A 124 -14.43 3.55 -28.19
C PRO A 124 -13.60 2.68 -27.23
N ILE A 125 -14.08 1.44 -27.08
CA ILE A 125 -13.38 0.30 -26.49
C ILE A 125 -11.90 0.33 -26.94
N ASP A 126 -10.97 0.32 -25.97
CA ASP A 126 -9.50 0.06 -26.07
C ASP A 126 -8.56 1.05 -25.35
N GLN A 127 -8.91 1.56 -24.17
CA GLN A 127 -7.92 2.21 -23.30
C GLN A 127 -8.03 1.71 -21.86
N VAL A 128 -7.26 0.66 -21.58
CA VAL A 128 -6.93 0.17 -20.24
C VAL A 128 -6.29 1.33 -19.48
N SER A 129 -7.05 1.87 -18.53
CA SER A 129 -6.65 3.04 -17.77
C SER A 129 -5.59 2.69 -16.72
N LEU A 130 -4.59 3.55 -16.55
CA LEU A 130 -3.44 3.31 -15.66
C LEU A 130 -3.78 3.34 -14.16
N TYR A 131 -5.03 3.64 -13.79
CA TYR A 131 -5.59 3.51 -12.43
C TYR A 131 -6.31 2.18 -12.20
N ASP A 132 -6.49 1.37 -13.24
CA ASP A 132 -7.19 0.07 -13.15
C ASP A 132 -6.28 -1.04 -12.58
N GLN A 133 -4.95 -0.90 -12.71
CA GLN A 133 -4.00 -1.95 -12.30
C GLN A 133 -3.84 -2.12 -10.79
N ASP A 134 -4.15 -1.09 -9.99
CA ASP A 134 -3.98 -1.11 -8.53
C ASP A 134 -5.30 -1.34 -7.75
N ILE A 135 -6.43 -1.35 -8.46
CA ILE A 135 -7.76 -1.65 -7.90
C ILE A 135 -7.90 -3.18 -7.84
N LEU A 136 -7.53 -3.74 -6.70
CA LEU A 136 -7.60 -5.18 -6.47
C LEU A 136 -8.89 -5.57 -5.74
N THR A 137 -9.44 -4.66 -4.94
CA THR A 137 -10.62 -4.93 -4.12
C THR A 137 -11.76 -3.94 -4.36
N ARG A 138 -12.99 -4.38 -4.08
CA ARG A 138 -14.20 -3.54 -4.16
C ARG A 138 -14.13 -2.34 -3.21
N ASP A 139 -13.44 -2.50 -2.08
CA ASP A 139 -13.24 -1.43 -1.12
C ASP A 139 -12.17 -0.43 -1.60
N ASP A 140 -11.25 -0.82 -2.50
CA ASP A 140 -10.37 0.15 -3.18
C ASP A 140 -11.19 1.12 -4.01
N LEU A 141 -12.12 0.61 -4.82
CA LEU A 141 -12.99 1.43 -5.65
C LEU A 141 -13.79 2.43 -4.80
N ARG A 142 -14.43 1.94 -3.73
CA ARG A 142 -15.22 2.77 -2.80
C ARG A 142 -14.37 3.83 -2.10
N ASN A 143 -13.17 3.47 -1.68
CA ASN A 143 -12.29 4.42 -1.01
C ASN A 143 -11.79 5.49 -1.97
N LEU A 144 -11.40 5.11 -3.18
CA LEU A 144 -10.96 6.05 -4.21
C LEU A 144 -12.09 7.01 -4.59
N GLU A 145 -13.31 6.53 -4.76
CA GLU A 145 -14.51 7.37 -4.97
C GLU A 145 -14.73 8.37 -3.81
N ALA A 146 -14.38 7.99 -2.59
CA ALA A 146 -14.46 8.85 -1.41
C ALA A 146 -13.21 9.73 -1.17
N GLY A 147 -12.26 9.77 -2.11
CA GLY A 147 -10.98 10.50 -1.95
C GLY A 147 -10.06 9.91 -0.88
N ARG A 148 -10.32 8.68 -0.44
CA ARG A 148 -9.47 7.91 0.47
C ARG A 148 -8.47 7.10 -0.35
N GLY A 149 -7.32 6.78 0.27
CA GLY A 149 -6.34 5.91 -0.35
C GLY A 149 -6.84 4.47 -0.48
N LEU A 150 -6.00 3.62 -1.06
CA LEU A 150 -6.27 2.20 -1.23
C LEU A 150 -6.53 1.48 0.12
N GLN A 151 -7.40 0.45 0.11
CA GLN A 151 -7.84 -0.26 1.31
C GLN A 151 -6.72 -1.13 1.91
N HIS A 152 -6.48 -0.98 3.22
CA HIS A 152 -5.63 -1.91 3.96
C HIS A 152 -6.48 -2.93 4.73
N TYR A 153 -6.00 -4.16 4.83
CA TYR A 153 -6.67 -5.23 5.56
C TYR A 153 -5.77 -5.76 6.68
N ASP A 154 -6.39 -6.12 7.80
CA ASP A 154 -5.68 -6.72 8.93
C ASP A 154 -5.25 -8.15 8.62
N ALA A 155 -6.07 -8.88 7.87
CA ALA A 155 -5.71 -10.19 7.37
C ALA A 155 -6.43 -10.56 6.06
N LEU A 156 -5.71 -11.28 5.18
CA LEU A 156 -6.32 -12.05 4.11
C LEU A 156 -6.69 -13.44 4.62
N VAL A 157 -7.90 -13.90 4.34
CA VAL A 157 -8.35 -15.25 4.69
C VAL A 157 -8.33 -16.15 3.46
N LEU A 158 -7.52 -17.22 3.51
CA LEU A 158 -7.48 -18.27 2.50
C LEU A 158 -8.31 -19.47 2.97
N HIS A 159 -9.29 -19.88 2.15
CA HIS A 159 -10.15 -21.04 2.41
C HIS A 159 -10.49 -21.77 1.11
N ALA A 160 -11.00 -23.01 1.23
CA ALA A 160 -11.50 -23.76 0.10
C ALA A 160 -12.95 -23.37 -0.21
N ASP A 161 -13.39 -23.68 -1.41
CA ASP A 161 -14.77 -23.41 -1.87
C ASP A 161 -15.72 -24.54 -1.45
N ALA A 162 -15.45 -25.13 -0.29
CA ALA A 162 -16.27 -26.17 0.32
C ALA A 162 -17.25 -25.52 1.31
N GLU A 163 -18.49 -25.97 1.32
CA GLU A 163 -19.56 -25.40 2.16
C GLU A 163 -19.18 -25.37 3.65
N ARG A 164 -18.50 -26.41 4.14
CA ARG A 164 -17.98 -26.47 5.51
C ARG A 164 -17.01 -25.33 5.80
N ASP A 165 -16.09 -25.06 4.90
CA ASP A 165 -15.05 -24.04 5.08
C ASP A 165 -15.65 -22.64 5.00
N ILE A 166 -16.58 -22.42 4.07
CA ILE A 166 -17.32 -21.17 3.94
C ILE A 166 -18.10 -20.85 5.23
N ASN A 167 -18.80 -21.84 5.79
CA ASN A 167 -19.54 -21.66 7.05
C ASN A 167 -18.61 -21.33 8.22
N PHE A 168 -17.43 -21.95 8.28
CA PHE A 168 -16.42 -21.62 9.28
C PHE A 168 -15.88 -20.20 9.10
N VAL A 169 -15.58 -19.81 7.86
CA VAL A 169 -15.10 -18.46 7.52
C VAL A 169 -16.14 -17.39 7.86
N GLN A 170 -17.43 -17.64 7.63
CA GLN A 170 -18.50 -16.73 8.05
C GLN A 170 -18.48 -16.50 9.56
N THR A 171 -18.35 -17.57 10.36
CA THR A 171 -18.23 -17.45 11.81
C THR A 171 -17.00 -16.64 12.23
N LEU A 172 -15.89 -16.82 11.50
CA LEU A 172 -14.64 -16.08 11.71
C LEU A 172 -14.80 -14.59 11.38
N VAL A 173 -15.49 -14.26 10.29
CA VAL A 173 -15.80 -12.88 9.89
C VAL A 173 -16.70 -12.19 10.91
N GLU A 174 -17.78 -12.83 11.35
CA GLU A 174 -18.71 -12.27 12.34
C GLU A 174 -17.98 -11.89 13.63
N LYS A 175 -17.08 -12.75 14.10
CA LYS A 175 -16.30 -12.47 15.30
C LYS A 175 -15.25 -11.40 15.05
N LEU A 176 -14.37 -11.58 14.07
CA LEU A 176 -13.21 -10.71 13.89
C LEU A 176 -13.58 -9.33 13.36
N GLU A 177 -14.50 -9.23 12.40
CA GLU A 177 -14.98 -7.93 11.91
C GLU A 177 -16.01 -7.30 12.85
N GLY A 178 -16.89 -8.11 13.46
CA GLY A 178 -17.95 -7.61 14.34
C GLY A 178 -17.49 -7.29 15.76
N GLU A 179 -16.94 -8.28 16.47
CA GLU A 179 -16.57 -8.14 17.88
C GLU A 179 -15.21 -7.44 18.09
N TYR A 180 -14.24 -7.70 17.20
CA TYR A 180 -12.87 -7.18 17.33
C TYR A 180 -12.56 -5.99 16.42
N GLY A 181 -13.46 -5.63 15.50
CA GLY A 181 -13.31 -4.47 14.61
C GLY A 181 -12.17 -4.60 13.61
N LEU A 182 -11.70 -5.82 13.32
CA LEU A 182 -10.67 -6.07 12.31
C LEU A 182 -11.28 -6.03 10.91
N LYS A 183 -10.49 -5.67 9.90
CA LYS A 183 -10.92 -5.67 8.50
C LYS A 183 -10.29 -6.85 7.76
N LEU A 184 -11.12 -7.82 7.35
CA LEU A 184 -10.65 -9.00 6.64
C LEU A 184 -10.83 -8.85 5.13
N CYS A 185 -9.91 -9.44 4.37
CA CYS A 185 -10.03 -9.62 2.93
C CYS A 185 -10.35 -11.08 2.63
N LEU A 186 -11.40 -11.30 1.84
CA LEU A 186 -11.81 -12.61 1.33
C LEU A 186 -11.73 -12.62 -0.19
N LYS A 187 -11.15 -13.67 -0.75
CA LYS A 187 -10.98 -13.79 -2.21
C LYS A 187 -12.32 -13.69 -2.96
N ASP A 188 -13.38 -14.31 -2.44
CA ASP A 188 -14.68 -14.41 -3.13
C ASP A 188 -15.59 -13.20 -2.88
N ARG A 189 -15.31 -12.42 -1.82
CA ARG A 189 -16.14 -11.28 -1.40
C ARG A 189 -15.55 -9.95 -1.86
N ASP A 190 -14.24 -9.79 -1.67
CA ASP A 190 -13.59 -8.48 -1.65
C ASP A 190 -12.75 -8.23 -2.90
N LEU A 191 -12.19 -9.28 -3.54
CA LEU A 191 -11.46 -9.11 -4.80
C LEU A 191 -12.42 -8.76 -5.94
N VAL A 192 -11.95 -7.91 -6.86
CA VAL A 192 -12.71 -7.57 -8.07
C VAL A 192 -12.61 -8.73 -9.07
N GLY A 193 -13.74 -9.39 -9.35
CA GLY A 193 -13.82 -10.46 -10.34
C GLY A 193 -13.63 -9.94 -11.77
N GLY A 194 -12.96 -10.72 -12.62
CA GLY A 194 -12.66 -10.35 -14.02
C GLY A 194 -11.22 -9.93 -14.28
N LEU A 195 -10.37 -9.88 -13.24
CA LEU A 195 -8.93 -9.78 -13.43
C LEU A 195 -8.44 -11.07 -14.11
N GLN A 196 -7.79 -10.94 -15.27
CA GLN A 196 -7.18 -12.07 -16.00
C GLN A 196 -6.07 -12.78 -15.18
N LEU A 197 -5.74 -12.24 -14.01
CA LEU A 197 -4.61 -12.60 -13.15
C LEU A 197 -5.05 -12.63 -11.66
N GLU A 198 -6.10 -13.37 -11.32
CA GLU A 198 -6.56 -13.55 -9.93
C GLU A 198 -5.42 -13.96 -8.98
N THR A 199 -4.47 -14.75 -9.48
CA THR A 199 -3.27 -15.16 -8.73
C THR A 199 -2.36 -13.98 -8.40
N GLU A 200 -2.15 -13.08 -9.34
CA GLU A 200 -1.34 -11.87 -9.13
C GLU A 200 -2.03 -10.93 -8.14
N ALA A 201 -3.35 -10.76 -8.27
CA ALA A 201 -4.14 -9.93 -7.37
C ALA A 201 -4.04 -10.42 -5.92
N VAL A 202 -4.19 -11.73 -5.69
CA VAL A 202 -4.03 -12.33 -4.36
C VAL A 202 -2.61 -12.13 -3.83
N VAL A 203 -1.59 -12.38 -4.65
CA VAL A 203 -0.18 -12.18 -4.26
C VAL A 203 0.08 -10.73 -3.86
N ARG A 204 -0.38 -9.77 -4.66
CA ARG A 204 -0.23 -8.34 -4.38
C ARG A 204 -0.98 -7.92 -3.13
N VAL A 205 -2.17 -8.45 -2.89
CA VAL A 205 -2.90 -8.20 -1.63
C VAL A 205 -2.15 -8.76 -0.43
N ILE A 206 -1.52 -9.94 -0.55
CA ILE A 206 -0.68 -10.52 0.51
C ILE A 206 0.55 -9.64 0.79
N THR A 207 1.22 -9.10 -0.25
CA THR A 207 2.47 -8.34 -0.10
C THR A 207 2.26 -6.88 0.28
N GLU A 208 1.27 -6.21 -0.31
CA GLU A 208 1.13 -4.75 -0.25
C GLU A 208 -0.03 -4.27 0.62
N ARG A 209 -1.02 -5.14 0.91
CA ARG A 209 -2.32 -4.70 1.45
C ARG A 209 -2.79 -5.45 2.69
N CYS A 210 -2.02 -6.43 3.17
CA CYS A 210 -2.38 -7.26 4.32
C CYS A 210 -1.24 -7.39 5.32
N SER A 211 -1.57 -7.24 6.61
CA SER A 211 -0.59 -7.45 7.69
C SER A 211 -0.37 -8.93 8.01
N ARG A 212 -1.37 -9.78 7.74
CA ARG A 212 -1.38 -11.21 8.09
C ARG A 212 -2.13 -12.03 7.05
N VAL A 213 -1.86 -13.32 7.02
CA VAL A 213 -2.63 -14.30 6.25
C VAL A 213 -3.16 -15.36 7.20
N ILE A 214 -4.47 -15.57 7.19
CA ILE A 214 -5.15 -16.63 7.95
C ILE A 214 -5.48 -17.74 6.97
N VAL A 215 -5.04 -18.96 7.28
CA VAL A 215 -5.27 -20.12 6.43
C VAL A 215 -6.22 -21.09 7.14
N VAL A 216 -7.37 -21.36 6.52
CA VAL A 216 -8.32 -22.36 7.00
C VAL A 216 -7.94 -23.71 6.42
N LEU A 217 -7.31 -24.55 7.24
CA LEU A 217 -6.84 -25.87 6.84
C LEU A 217 -7.98 -26.90 6.90
N SER A 218 -8.35 -27.41 5.73
CA SER A 218 -9.29 -28.52 5.54
C SER A 218 -8.72 -29.53 4.53
N PRO A 219 -9.25 -30.78 4.48
CA PRO A 219 -8.89 -31.73 3.43
C PRO A 219 -9.07 -31.15 2.01
N GLU A 220 -10.16 -30.42 1.79
CA GLU A 220 -10.50 -29.76 0.53
C GLU A 220 -9.53 -28.62 0.21
N PHE A 221 -9.10 -27.86 1.23
CA PHE A 221 -8.09 -26.83 1.07
C PHE A 221 -6.75 -27.40 0.61
N LEU A 222 -6.31 -28.49 1.25
CA LEU A 222 -5.04 -29.15 0.96
C LEU A 222 -5.03 -29.86 -0.41
N ALA A 223 -6.19 -30.23 -0.93
CA ALA A 223 -6.34 -30.83 -2.25
C ALA A 223 -6.12 -29.83 -3.40
N SER A 224 -6.28 -28.52 -3.14
CA SER A 224 -6.12 -27.48 -4.16
C SER A 224 -4.66 -27.03 -4.31
N ASN A 225 -4.11 -27.20 -5.51
CA ASN A 225 -2.74 -26.75 -5.84
C ASN A 225 -2.57 -25.23 -5.68
N MET A 226 -3.62 -24.45 -6.01
CA MET A 226 -3.59 -22.99 -5.87
C MET A 226 -3.54 -22.55 -4.40
N ASN A 227 -4.33 -23.20 -3.55
CA ASN A 227 -4.34 -22.92 -2.11
C ASN A 227 -2.98 -23.25 -1.47
N ARG A 228 -2.35 -24.34 -1.91
CA ARG A 228 -0.98 -24.70 -1.52
C ARG A 228 0.05 -23.67 -1.99
N TYR A 229 -0.10 -23.15 -3.21
CA TYR A 229 0.76 -22.09 -3.73
C TYR A 229 0.67 -20.83 -2.89
N PHE A 230 -0.54 -20.29 -2.65
CA PHE A 230 -0.72 -19.10 -1.83
C PHE A 230 -0.26 -19.29 -0.38
N THR A 231 -0.50 -20.46 0.19
CA THR A 231 -0.02 -20.80 1.54
C THR A 231 1.49 -20.86 1.59
N GLY A 232 2.14 -21.48 0.60
CA GLY A 232 3.60 -21.54 0.50
C GLY A 232 4.22 -20.16 0.31
N PHE A 233 3.59 -19.31 -0.52
CA PHE A 233 4.01 -17.93 -0.74
C PHE A 233 3.88 -17.09 0.53
N ALA A 234 2.71 -17.13 1.19
CA ALA A 234 2.49 -16.43 2.46
C ALA A 234 3.41 -16.93 3.59
N HIS A 235 3.72 -18.24 3.59
CA HIS A 235 4.68 -18.81 4.52
C HIS A 235 6.09 -18.28 4.27
N ALA A 236 6.54 -18.22 3.00
CA ALA A 236 7.84 -17.66 2.65
C ALA A 236 7.97 -16.19 3.09
N LEU A 237 6.91 -15.40 2.97
CA LEU A 237 6.88 -14.01 3.44
C LEU A 237 6.77 -13.86 4.97
N SER A 238 6.44 -14.93 5.69
CA SER A 238 6.35 -14.92 7.15
C SER A 238 7.62 -15.41 7.84
N VAL A 239 8.57 -15.95 7.07
CA VAL A 239 9.90 -16.38 7.54
C VAL A 239 10.88 -15.27 7.19
N ASP A 240 10.85 -14.20 7.98
CA ASP A 240 11.94 -13.24 8.18
C ASP A 240 11.77 -12.56 9.55
#